data_AF-A0A371QQR1-F1
#
_entry.id   AF-A0A371QQR1-F1
#
_cell.length_a   1.000
_cell.length_b   1.000
_cell.length_c   1.000
_cell.angle_alpha   90.00
_cell.angle_beta   90.00
_cell.angle_gamma   90.00
#
_symmetry.space_group_name_H-M   'P 1'
#
loop_
_entity.id
_entity.type
_entity.pdbx_description
1 polymer ?
#
loop_
_entity_poly.entity_id
_entity_poly.type
_entity_poly.pdbx_seq_one_letter_code
_entity_poly.pdbx_strand_id
1 'polypeptide(L)' 'MLETVYNNFGFLGSLVVSLGIFFFFIFWMAGVAGICKEHEGQKGTIARLFFGILIPVYPVFWLIAEMISQKRQLNKL' A
#
# COMPACT_ATOMS: atom_id res chain seq x y z
N MET A 1 13.99 -17.80 8.43
CA MET A 1 13.37 -16.50 8.07
C MET A 1 12.54 -15.94 9.23
N LEU A 2 11.43 -16.59 9.63
CA LEU A 2 10.72 -16.26 10.88
C LEU A 2 11.61 -16.48 12.11
N GLU A 3 12.38 -17.57 12.13
CA GLU A 3 13.38 -17.83 13.18
C GLU A 3 14.45 -16.73 13.28
N THR A 4 14.86 -16.16 12.14
CA THR A 4 15.82 -15.05 12.09
C THR A 4 15.20 -13.77 12.64
N VAL A 5 13.95 -13.48 12.31
CA VAL A 5 13.20 -12.35 12.87
C VAL A 5 12.99 -12.55 14.37
N TYR A 6 12.64 -13.76 14.80
CA TYR A 6 12.50 -14.16 16.20
C TYR A 6 13.77 -13.97 17.00
N ASN A 7 14.90 -14.42 16.47
CA ASN A 7 16.19 -14.28 17.16
C ASN A 7 16.67 -12.82 17.24
N ASN A 8 16.24 -11.92 16.34
CA ASN A 8 16.61 -10.51 16.38
C ASN A 8 15.63 -9.63 17.17
N PHE A 9 14.33 -9.91 17.11
CA PHE A 9 13.27 -9.05 17.63
C PHE A 9 12.46 -9.68 18.78
N GLY A 10 12.72 -10.95 19.12
CA GLY A 10 11.95 -11.72 20.08
C GLY A 10 10.53 -12.04 19.57
N PHE A 11 9.73 -12.68 20.43
CA PHE A 11 8.36 -13.09 20.09
C PHE A 11 7.48 -11.89 19.69
N LEU A 12 7.39 -10.89 20.56
CA LEU A 12 6.55 -9.70 20.35
C LEU A 12 6.99 -8.89 19.13
N GLY A 13 8.29 -8.64 18.98
CA GLY A 13 8.79 -7.89 17.83
C GLY A 13 8.55 -8.62 16.51
N SER A 14 8.71 -9.95 16.49
CA SER A 14 8.40 -10.74 15.28
C SER A 14 6.93 -10.71 14.91
N LEU A 15 6.06 -10.70 15.91
CA LEU A 15 4.60 -10.63 15.73
C LEU A 15 4.24 -9.27 15.12
N VAL A 16 4.76 -8.18 15.66
CA VAL A 16 4.55 -6.82 15.14
C VAL A 16 5.11 -6.65 13.73
N VAL A 17 6.33 -7.14 13.47
CA VAL A 17 6.94 -7.07 12.13
C VAL A 17 6.12 -7.86 11.12
N SER A 18 5.69 -9.07 11.46
CA SER A 18 4.88 -9.91 10.56
C SER A 18 3.52 -9.27 10.27
N LEU A 19 2.85 -8.71 11.28
CA LEU A 19 1.62 -7.94 11.09
C LEU A 19 1.86 -6.69 10.23
N GLY A 20 2.95 -5.96 10.47
CA GLY A 20 3.30 -4.77 9.70
C GLY A 20 3.50 -5.08 8.21
N ILE A 21 4.24 -6.15 7.90
CA ILE A 21 4.44 -6.61 6.51
C ILE A 21 3.09 -7.04 5.89
N PHE A 22 2.25 -7.73 6.65
CA PHE A 22 0.94 -8.17 6.18
C PHE A 22 0.02 -6.99 5.84
N PHE A 23 -0.07 -5.99 6.72
CA PHE A 23 -0.85 -4.78 6.44
C PHE A 23 -0.26 -3.95 5.29
N PHE A 24 1.07 -3.85 5.21
CA PHE A 24 1.74 -3.18 4.11
C PHE A 24 1.39 -3.84 2.77
N PHE A 25 1.37 -5.18 2.73
CA PHE A 25 0.94 -5.92 1.55
C PHE A 25 -0.53 -5.67 1.18
N ILE A 26 -1.43 -5.62 2.17
CA ILE A 26 -2.84 -5.28 1.93
C ILE A 26 -2.97 -3.87 1.34
N PHE A 27 -2.31 -2.88 1.93
CA PHE A 27 -2.36 -1.50 1.42
C PHE A 27 -1.74 -1.38 0.04
N TRP A 28 -0.69 -2.14 -0.24
CA TRP A 28 -0.10 -2.20 -1.56
C TRP A 28 -1.09 -2.72 -2.60
N MET A 29 -1.72 -3.88 -2.35
CA MET A 29 -2.72 -4.46 -3.24
C MET A 29 -3.94 -3.54 -3.43
N ALA A 30 -4.43 -2.93 -2.36
CA ALA A 30 -5.52 -1.97 -2.41
C ALA A 30 -5.15 -0.71 -3.20
N GLY A 31 -3.93 -0.20 -3.04
CA GLY A 31 -3.42 0.96 -3.77
C GLY A 31 -3.26 0.67 -5.26
N VAL A 32 -2.76 -0.50 -5.62
CA VAL A 32 -2.69 -0.92 -7.04
C VAL A 32 -4.08 -1.00 -7.64
N ALA A 33 -5.04 -1.61 -6.94
CA ALA A 33 -6.43 -1.69 -7.41
C ALA A 33 -7.08 -0.30 -7.57
N GLY A 34 -6.82 0.63 -6.65
CA GLY A 34 -7.28 2.02 -6.73
C GLY A 34 -6.67 2.75 -7.94
N ILE A 35 -5.36 2.65 -8.15
CA ILE A 35 -4.68 3.26 -9.30
C ILE A 35 -5.23 2.72 -10.62
N CYS A 36 -5.52 1.41 -10.70
CA CYS A 36 -6.16 0.80 -11.87
C CYS A 36 -7.54 1.40 -12.14
N LYS A 37 -8.34 1.58 -11.08
CA LYS A 37 -9.73 2.05 -11.18
C LYS A 37 -9.83 3.53 -11.53
N GLU A 38 -8.98 4.40 -10.97
CA GLU A 38 -9.05 5.85 -11.21
C GLU A 38 -8.61 6.24 -12.63
N HIS A 39 -7.89 5.36 -13.33
CA HIS A 39 -7.31 5.64 -14.65
C HIS A 39 -7.73 4.65 -15.75
N GLU A 40 -8.88 4.02 -15.57
CA GLU A 40 -9.51 3.20 -16.59
C GLU A 40 -9.79 4.06 -17.84
N GLY A 41 -8.96 3.92 -18.89
CA GLY A 41 -9.10 4.64 -20.17
C GLY A 41 -7.96 5.60 -20.57
N GLN A 42 -6.93 5.84 -19.75
CA GLN A 42 -5.80 6.71 -20.13
C GLN A 42 -4.57 5.93 -20.66
N LYS A 43 -3.95 6.41 -21.75
CA LYS A 43 -2.77 5.79 -22.40
C LYS A 43 -1.52 5.68 -21.50
N GLY A 44 -1.51 6.30 -20.31
CA GLY A 44 -0.42 6.24 -19.33
C GLY A 44 -0.57 5.16 -18.24
N THR A 45 -1.66 4.38 -18.26
CA THR A 45 -1.99 3.42 -17.19
C THR A 45 -0.97 2.29 -17.06
N ILE A 46 -0.37 1.82 -18.16
CA ILE A 46 0.60 0.70 -18.12
C ILE A 46 1.88 1.08 -17.38
N ALA A 47 2.43 2.27 -17.63
CA ALA A 47 3.66 2.71 -16.96
C ALA A 47 3.45 2.90 -15.45
N ARG A 48 2.32 3.50 -15.04
CA ARG A 48 1.97 3.68 -13.63
C ARG A 48 1.66 2.36 -12.93
N LEU A 49 1.03 1.42 -13.63
CA LEU A 49 0.80 0.06 -13.13
C LEU A 49 2.14 -0.67 -12.93
N PHE A 50 3.07 -0.51 -13.86
CA PHE A 50 4.42 -1.06 -13.75
C PHE A 50 5.15 -0.48 -12.54
N PHE A 51 5.12 0.84 -12.34
CA PHE A 51 5.69 1.48 -11.14
C PHE A 51 4.99 1.06 -9.85
N GLY A 52 3.67 0.86 -9.90
CA GLY A 52 2.89 0.38 -8.76
C GLY A 52 3.24 -1.05 -8.35
N ILE A 53 3.55 -1.92 -9.31
CA ILE A 53 3.99 -3.29 -9.04
C ILE A 53 5.47 -3.32 -8.62
N LEU A 54 6.32 -2.53 -9.27
CA LEU A 54 7.77 -2.58 -9.04
C LEU A 54 8.17 -1.92 -7.71
N ILE A 55 7.42 -0.92 -7.24
CA ILE A 55 7.73 -0.15 -6.03
C ILE A 55 6.49 -0.14 -5.13
N PRO A 56 6.37 -1.06 -4.16
CA PRO A 56 5.16 -1.19 -3.34
C PRO A 56 4.91 0.01 -2.42
N VAL A 57 5.94 0.83 -2.19
CA VAL A 57 5.84 2.09 -1.45
C VAL A 57 4.96 3.10 -2.20
N TYR A 58 5.02 3.14 -3.53
CA TYR A 58 4.28 4.13 -4.33
C TYR A 58 2.74 3.98 -4.20
N PRO A 59 2.13 2.79 -4.38
CA PRO A 59 0.70 2.61 -4.20
C PRO A 59 0.21 2.90 -2.79
N VAL A 60 1.02 2.58 -1.77
CA VAL A 60 0.65 2.85 -0.36
C VAL A 60 0.57 4.35 -0.11
N PHE A 61 1.57 5.14 -0.56
CA PHE A 61 1.52 6.60 -0.43
C PHE A 61 0.37 7.21 -1.23
N TRP A 62 0.12 6.71 -2.43
CA TRP A 62 -0.98 7.16 -3.27
C TRP A 62 -2.34 6.92 -2.58
N LEU A 63 -2.55 5.72 -2.03
CA LEU A 63 -3.78 5.36 -1.31
C LEU A 63 -4.00 6.25 -0.07
N ILE A 64 -2.94 6.56 0.68
CA ILE A 64 -3.03 7.46 1.82
C ILE A 64 -3.41 8.89 1.37
N ALA A 65 -2.78 9.40 0.32
CA ALA A 65 -3.09 10.72 -0.23
C ALA A 65 -4.55 10.79 -0.71
N GLU A 66 -5.04 9.73 -1.34
CA GLU A 66 -6.41 9.65 -1.81
C GLU A 66 -7.41 9.59 -0.65
N MET A 67 -7.15 8.78 0.39
CA MET A 67 -7.97 8.78 1.61
C MET A 67 -8.05 10.16 2.26
N ILE A 68 -6.95 10.92 2.30
CA ILE A 68 -6.93 12.29 2.82
C ILE A 68 -7.77 13.22 1.94
N SER A 69 -7.66 13.09 0.61
CA SER A 69 -8.44 13.86 -0.34
C SER A 69 -9.94 13.59 -0.19
N GLN A 70 -10.34 12.32 -0.15
CA GLN A 70 -11.73 11.89 0.06
C GLN A 70 -12.27 12.41 1.40
N LYS A 71 -11.49 12.32 2.49
CA LYS A 71 -11.88 12.87 3.80
C LYS A 71 -12.13 14.38 3.75
N ARG A 72 -11.29 15.13 3.01
CA ARG A 72 -11.47 16.58 2.83
C ARG A 72 -12.72 16.92 2.02
N GLN A 73 -13.06 16.11 1.02
CA GLN A 73 -14.28 16.29 0.23
C GLN A 73 -15.52 15.99 1.08
N LEU A 74 -15.48 14.93 1.89
CA LEU A 74 -16.58 14.56 2.78
C LEU A 74 -16.89 15.63 3.83
N ASN A 75 -15.85 16.28 4.40
CA ASN A 75 -16.01 17.36 5.37
C ASN A 75 -16.45 18.71 4.77
N LYS A 76 -16.51 18.81 3.43
CA LYS A 76 -16.97 20.02 2.72
C LYS A 76 -18.43 19.93 2.26
N LEU A 77 -19.06 18.75 2.39
CA LEU A 77 -20.49 18.51 2.22
C LEU A 77 -21.21 18.82 3.54
#